data_AF-E1QUE9-F1
#
_entry.id   AF-E1QUE9-F1
#
_cell.length_a   1.000
_cell.length_b   1.000
_cell.length_c   1.000
_cell.angle_alpha   90.00
_cell.angle_beta   90.00
_cell.angle_gamma   90.00
#
_symmetry.space_group_name_H-M   'P 1'
#
loop_
_entity.id
_entity.type
_entity.pdbx_description
1 polymer ?
#
loop_
_entity_poly.entity_id
_entity_poly.type
_entity_poly.pdbx_seq_one_letter_code
_entity_poly.pdbx_strand_id
1 'polypeptide(L)'
;MVGVWVSNVQSNVVTNSGSQAPVVAVARAYYDASVEVVSIRFRDGEVKYVIEGVGNFAIFADDNGVWGVDLEVKRWVSDRGEVVNVFRRVKVGVYGNAT
;
A
#
# COMPACT_ATOMS: atom_id res chain seq x y z
N MET A 1 7.52 21.25 -12.04
CA MET A 1 6.69 20.22 -11.38
C MET A 1 7.25 19.95 -10.01
N VAL A 2 6.50 20.25 -8.94
CA VAL A 2 6.89 19.92 -7.57
C VAL A 2 6.47 18.46 -7.36
N GLY A 3 7.45 17.55 -7.23
CA GLY A 3 7.15 16.17 -6.86
C GLY A 3 6.61 16.14 -5.43
N VAL A 4 5.44 15.55 -5.22
CA VAL A 4 4.91 15.29 -3.88
C VAL A 4 5.84 14.26 -3.24
N TRP A 5 6.64 14.70 -2.27
CA TRP A 5 7.43 13.82 -1.43
C TRP A 5 6.54 13.30 -0.30
N VAL A 6 6.29 12.00 -0.26
CA VAL A 6 5.62 11.37 0.87
C VAL A 6 6.67 11.13 1.97
N SER A 7 6.58 11.87 3.07
CA SER A 7 7.36 11.58 4.28
C SER A 7 6.66 10.50 5.11
N ASN A 8 7.41 9.72 5.89
CA ASN A 8 6.82 8.84 6.89
C ASN A 8 6.08 9.68 7.95
N VAL A 9 4.76 9.61 7.99
CA VAL A 9 3.89 10.37 8.91
C VAL A 9 3.35 9.53 10.07
N GLN A 10 3.91 8.34 10.32
CA GLN A 10 3.42 7.39 11.33
C GLN A 10 3.24 8.05 12.71
N SER A 11 4.13 8.95 13.12
CA SER A 11 4.04 9.67 14.39
C SER A 11 2.80 10.57 14.50
N ASN A 12 2.33 11.14 13.38
CA ASN A 12 1.22 12.10 13.35
C ASN A 12 -0.15 11.41 13.27
N VAL A 13 -0.20 10.18 12.73
CA VAL A 13 -1.45 9.41 12.63
C VAL A 13 -1.83 8.83 13.98
N VAL A 14 -0.86 8.33 14.76
CA VAL A 14 -1.11 7.73 16.09
C VAL A 14 -1.72 8.74 17.07
N THR A 15 -1.39 10.03 16.96
CA THR A 15 -1.92 11.09 17.85
C THR A 15 -3.35 11.51 17.53
N ASN A 16 -3.86 11.27 16.31
CA ASN A 16 -5.20 11.69 15.88
C ASN A 16 -6.26 10.59 16.01
N SER A 17 -5.85 9.35 16.29
CA SER A 17 -6.74 8.20 16.48
C SER A 17 -7.24 8.15 17.92
N GLY A 18 -8.17 9.03 18.29
CA GLY A 18 -8.79 8.99 19.61
C GLY A 18 -9.39 7.60 19.91
N SER A 19 -8.92 6.97 20.99
CA SER A 19 -9.47 5.83 21.76
C SER A 19 -10.27 4.71 21.05
N GLN A 20 -10.13 4.55 19.74
CA GLN A 20 -10.74 3.43 19.03
C GLN A 20 -9.74 2.29 19.09
N ALA A 21 -10.10 1.21 19.80
CA ALA A 21 -9.28 0.01 19.87
C ALA A 21 -8.87 -0.38 18.44
N PRO A 22 -7.57 -0.53 18.14
CA PRO A 22 -7.14 -0.86 16.80
C PRO A 22 -7.76 -2.20 16.44
N VAL A 23 -8.64 -2.20 15.44
CA VAL A 23 -8.99 -3.45 14.77
C VAL A 23 -7.72 -3.87 14.03
N VAL A 24 -6.91 -4.70 14.69
CA VAL A 24 -5.70 -5.27 14.07
C VAL A 24 -6.16 -6.34 13.10
N ALA A 25 -6.70 -5.91 11.96
CA ALA A 25 -6.80 -6.77 10.80
C ALA A 25 -5.39 -6.88 10.21
N VAL A 26 -4.86 -8.11 10.10
CA VAL A 26 -3.58 -8.34 9.43
C VAL A 26 -3.80 -8.04 7.95
N ALA A 27 -3.33 -6.88 7.50
CA ALA A 27 -3.38 -6.51 6.10
C ALA A 27 -2.49 -7.46 5.28
N ARG A 28 -3.00 -7.95 4.15
CA ARG A 28 -2.20 -8.65 3.15
C ARG A 28 -1.62 -7.62 2.21
N ALA A 29 -0.35 -7.79 1.87
CA ALA A 29 0.34 -6.89 0.97
C ALA A 29 1.02 -7.68 -0.15
N TYR A 30 0.98 -7.08 -1.34
CA TYR A 30 1.53 -7.62 -2.57
C TYR A 30 2.31 -6.52 -3.27
N TYR A 31 3.42 -6.87 -3.91
CA TYR A 31 4.19 -5.99 -4.76
C TYR A 31 4.27 -6.63 -6.15
N ASP A 32 3.70 -5.96 -7.14
CA ASP A 32 3.81 -6.34 -8.55
C ASP A 32 4.96 -5.57 -9.17
N ALA A 33 6.07 -6.26 -9.37
CA ALA A 33 7.29 -5.68 -9.92
C ALA A 33 7.16 -5.36 -11.42
N SER A 34 6.16 -5.89 -12.13
CA SER A 34 5.96 -5.61 -13.56
C SER A 34 5.41 -4.21 -13.82
N VAL A 35 4.67 -3.67 -12.85
CA VAL A 35 4.01 -2.35 -12.93
C VAL A 35 4.40 -1.42 -11.77
N GLU A 36 5.34 -1.83 -10.91
CA GLU A 36 5.78 -1.09 -9.73
C GLU A 36 4.64 -0.70 -8.77
N VAL A 37 3.68 -1.60 -8.55
CA VAL A 37 2.54 -1.33 -7.66
C VAL A 37 2.65 -2.12 -6.37
N VAL A 38 2.46 -1.44 -5.24
CA VAL A 38 2.22 -2.05 -3.94
C VAL A 38 0.73 -2.04 -3.65
N SER A 39 0.15 -3.23 -3.52
CA SER A 39 -1.25 -3.45 -3.19
C SER A 39 -1.39 -3.88 -1.74
N ILE A 40 -2.21 -3.15 -0.98
CA ILE A 40 -2.58 -3.47 0.40
C ILE A 40 -4.06 -3.87 0.42
N ARG A 41 -4.38 -4.97 1.09
CA ARG A 41 -5.73 -5.56 1.16
C ARG A 41 -6.10 -5.81 2.61
N PHE A 42 -7.21 -5.25 3.06
CA PHE A 42 -7.66 -5.35 4.46
C PHE A 42 -8.67 -6.48 4.68
N ARG A 43 -9.33 -6.93 3.62
CA ARG A 43 -10.42 -7.92 3.70
C ARG A 43 -10.54 -8.70 2.38
N ASP A 44 -11.30 -9.80 2.42
CA ASP A 44 -11.70 -10.57 1.23
C ASP A 44 -13.02 -10.03 0.65
N GLY A 45 -13.39 -10.49 -0.55
CA GLY A 45 -14.65 -10.15 -1.21
C GLY A 45 -14.50 -9.16 -2.36
N GLU A 46 -15.63 -8.61 -2.82
CA GLU A 46 -15.68 -7.73 -3.98
C GLU A 46 -15.59 -6.25 -3.60
N VAL A 47 -14.88 -5.48 -4.41
CA VAL A 47 -14.84 -4.02 -4.35
C VAL A 47 -16.15 -3.46 -4.91
N LYS A 48 -16.72 -2.44 -4.24
CA LYS A 48 -17.91 -1.73 -4.73
C LYS A 48 -17.59 -0.32 -5.25
N TYR A 49 -16.58 0.31 -4.67
CA TYR A 49 -16.23 1.70 -4.97
C TYR A 49 -14.74 1.82 -5.23
N VAL A 50 -14.38 2.67 -6.19
CA VAL A 50 -12.99 3.00 -6.53
C VAL A 50 -12.84 4.52 -6.49
N ILE A 51 -11.81 4.98 -5.78
CA ILE A 51 -11.40 6.38 -5.71
C ILE A 51 -10.00 6.48 -6.30
N GLU A 52 -9.88 7.14 -7.45
CA GLU A 52 -8.59 7.35 -8.12
C GLU A 52 -8.04 8.73 -7.78
N GLY A 53 -6.81 8.76 -7.26
CA GLY A 53 -6.11 10.00 -6.97
C GLY A 53 -5.22 10.42 -8.14
N VAL A 54 -5.17 11.72 -8.43
CA VAL A 54 -4.14 12.29 -9.32
C VAL A 54 -2.81 12.29 -8.55
N GLY A 55 -2.12 11.16 -8.55
CA GLY A 55 -0.95 10.95 -7.71
C GLY A 55 -0.51 9.50 -7.56
N ASN A 56 -0.86 8.61 -8.50
CA ASN A 56 -0.39 7.22 -8.56
C ASN A 56 -0.90 6.36 -7.39
N PHE A 57 -2.16 6.55 -6.98
CA PHE A 57 -2.82 5.64 -6.05
C PHE A 57 -4.31 5.45 -6.35
N ALA A 58 -4.82 4.27 -6.00
CA ALA A 58 -6.24 3.94 -6.02
C ALA A 58 -6.67 3.43 -4.65
N ILE A 59 -7.81 3.92 -4.15
CA ILE A 59 -8.43 3.42 -2.93
C ILE A 59 -9.67 2.63 -3.32
N PHE A 60 -9.74 1.40 -2.86
CA PHE A 60 -10.89 0.52 -3.03
C PHE A 60 -11.71 0.50 -1.76
N ALA A 61 -13.03 0.56 -1.88
CA ALA A 61 -13.94 0.53 -0.75
C ALA A 61 -15.17 -0.33 -1.01
N ASP A 62 -15.83 -0.74 0.07
CA ASP A 62 -17.12 -1.39 0.10
C ASP A 62 -18.03 -0.71 1.16
N ASP A 63 -19.20 -1.30 1.43
CA ASP A 63 -20.15 -0.76 2.42
C ASP A 63 -19.58 -0.70 3.84
N ASN A 64 -18.48 -1.41 4.10
CA ASN A 64 -17.79 -1.49 5.38
C ASN A 64 -16.50 -0.63 5.37
N GLY A 65 -16.34 0.30 4.42
CA GLY A 65 -15.22 1.24 4.35
C GLY A 65 -14.07 0.79 3.44
N VAL A 66 -12.84 1.22 3.74
CA VAL A 66 -11.67 0.94 2.89
C VAL A 66 -11.38 -0.57 2.85
N TRP A 67 -11.46 -1.11 1.64
CA TRP A 67 -11.22 -2.51 1.31
C TRP A 67 -9.75 -2.77 0.97
N GLY A 68 -9.10 -1.82 0.28
CA GLY A 68 -7.69 -1.90 -0.09
C GLY A 68 -7.16 -0.61 -0.70
N VAL A 69 -5.86 -0.58 -0.93
CA VAL A 69 -5.15 0.55 -1.57
C VAL A 69 -4.12 -0.01 -2.54
N ASP A 70 -4.02 0.59 -3.72
CA ASP A 70 -2.89 0.41 -4.64
C ASP A 70 -2.06 1.68 -4.67
N LEU A 71 -0.74 1.52 -4.58
CA LEU A 71 0.25 2.59 -4.60
C LEU A 71 1.25 2.30 -5.71
N GLU A 72 1.24 3.11 -6.77
CA GLU A 72 2.27 3.05 -7.79
C GLU A 72 3.54 3.75 -7.28
N VAL A 73 4.65 3.03 -7.41
CA VAL A 73 5.95 3.44 -6.94
C VAL A 73 6.70 4.09 -8.09
N LYS A 74 6.86 5.40 -7.98
CA LYS A 74 7.62 6.16 -8.97
C LYS A 74 9.11 5.78 -8.99
N ARG A 75 9.69 5.54 -7.81
CA ARG A 75 11.09 5.18 -7.62
C ARG A 75 11.35 4.70 -6.19
N TRP A 76 12.15 3.65 -6.05
CA TRP A 76 12.72 3.23 -4.76
C TRP A 76 13.98 4.01 -4.41
N VAL A 77 14.19 4.23 -3.10
CA VAL A 77 15.43 4.83 -2.59
C VAL A 77 16.60 3.85 -2.71
N SER A 78 16.36 2.58 -2.36
CA SER A 78 17.31 1.48 -2.47
C SER A 78 17.27 0.82 -3.86
N ASP A 79 18.24 -0.05 -4.11
CA ASP A 79 18.23 -0.89 -5.31
C ASP A 79 16.99 -1.80 -5.33
N ARG A 80 16.46 -2.05 -6.54
CA ARG A 80 15.24 -2.84 -6.75
C ARG A 80 15.37 -4.26 -6.22
N GLY A 81 16.52 -4.91 -6.40
CA GLY A 81 16.77 -6.27 -5.90
C GLY A 81 16.80 -6.32 -4.38
N GLU A 82 17.37 -5.30 -3.73
CA GLU A 82 17.33 -5.16 -2.27
C GLU A 82 15.91 -5.00 -1.75
N VAL A 83 15.10 -4.13 -2.40
CA VAL A 83 13.69 -3.92 -2.04
C VAL A 83 12.89 -5.22 -2.15
N VAL A 84 13.05 -5.96 -3.24
CA VAL A 84 12.38 -7.25 -3.44
C VAL A 84 12.79 -8.26 -2.36
N ASN A 85 14.07 -8.31 -2.00
CA ASN A 85 14.55 -9.17 -0.93
C ASN A 85 13.95 -8.79 0.43
N VAL A 86 13.80 -7.50 0.72
CA VAL A 86 13.11 -7.02 1.92
C VAL A 86 11.65 -7.45 1.90
N PHE A 87 10.92 -7.24 0.80
CA PHE A 87 9.52 -7.66 0.67
C PHE A 87 9.32 -9.15 0.94
N ARG A 88 10.16 -10.01 0.36
CA ARG A 88 10.14 -11.45 0.62
C ARG A 88 10.38 -11.78 2.10
N ARG A 89 11.34 -11.10 2.75
CA ARG A 89 11.63 -11.28 4.19
C ARG A 89 10.47 -10.88 5.10
N VAL A 90 9.74 -9.81 4.74
CA VAL A 90 8.58 -9.32 5.51
C VAL A 90 7.24 -9.92 5.06
N LYS A 91 7.27 -11.02 4.30
CA LYS A 91 6.08 -11.79 3.85
C LYS A 91 5.10 -10.98 2.98
N VAL A 92 5.60 -10.00 2.22
CA VAL A 92 4.86 -9.38 1.12
C VAL A 92 4.96 -10.29 -0.10
N GLY A 93 3.83 -10.63 -0.72
CA GLY A 93 3.82 -11.43 -1.94
C GLY A 93 4.45 -10.65 -3.10
N VAL A 94 5.41 -11.23 -3.80
CA VAL A 94 6.07 -10.56 -4.95
C VAL A 94 5.66 -11.25 -6.23
N TYR A 95 5.10 -10.49 -7.17
CA TYR A 95 4.70 -10.94 -8.50
C TYR A 95 5.52 -10.26 -9.60
N GLY A 96 5.63 -10.91 -10.75
CA GLY A 96 6.45 -10.46 -11.87
C GLY A 96 7.93 -10.83 -11.75
N ASN A 97 8.64 -10.76 -12.88
CA ASN A 97 10.08 -11.01 -12.90
C ASN A 97 10.81 -9.79 -12.33
N ALA A 98 11.26 -9.91 -11.09
CA ALA A 98 12.29 -9.06 -10.53
C ALA A 98 13.66 -9.67 -10.88
N THR A 99 14.23 -9.25 -12.01
CA THR A 99 15.64 -9.49 -12.36
C THR A 99 16.56 -8.54 -11.62
#